data_AF-A0A970GZ35-F1
#
_entry.id   AF-A0A970GZ35-F1
#
_cell.length_a   1.000
_cell.length_b   1.000
_cell.length_c   1.000
_cell.angle_alpha   90.00
_cell.angle_beta   90.00
_cell.angle_gamma   90.00
#
_symmetry.space_group_name_H-M   'P 1'
#
loop_
_entity.id
_entity.type
_entity.pdbx_description
1 polymer ?
#
loop_
_entity_poly.entity_id
_entity_poly.type
_entity_poly.pdbx_seq_one_letter_code
_entity_poly.pdbx_strand_id
1 'polypeptide(L)'
;MSSRATLIALAAAFGAAASAAFAAPAPFVFADEGRARAAVVVGKDAGPGAEFAARELVDYLNRMTGARFPVATSPLKGWNTIHIGRPLSGDDRYEAFRIRASKDGRTLDLAGNDERGNAYAVYDLLETLGCGFWSPDNETVPFVTNLVLAAGYEKSDAPAFSFRNSDEPFGDFAWVLKLRANTNRHRRDLQPRLTAMGGDAFEQISHSLGNCQWVRSSTFYKDHPDWYGLAEVTDTNAWNWILGGGTKAYDTNNIPAGRSGRWVRMKLVPCTMNRGMRAQLV
;
A
#
# COMPACT_ATOMS: atom_id res chain seq x y z
N MET A 1 -47.66 56.84 -62.37
CA MET A 1 -47.49 55.40 -62.69
C MET A 1 -46.05 55.21 -63.14
N SER A 2 -45.17 54.39 -62.58
CA SER A 2 -45.16 53.59 -61.36
C SER A 2 -43.68 53.33 -61.02
N SER A 3 -43.35 53.51 -59.73
CA SER A 3 -42.30 52.88 -58.90
C SER A 3 -40.87 52.65 -59.42
N ARG A 4 -39.94 53.37 -58.79
CA ARG A 4 -38.54 52.97 -58.52
C ARG A 4 -38.52 51.72 -57.64
N ALA A 5 -37.76 50.69 -58.01
CA ALA A 5 -37.47 49.53 -57.16
C ALA A 5 -36.03 49.64 -56.63
N THR A 6 -35.92 49.91 -55.34
CA THR A 6 -34.69 49.96 -54.56
C THR A 6 -34.17 48.53 -54.34
N LEU A 7 -33.00 48.20 -54.86
CA LEU A 7 -32.26 46.99 -54.50
C LEU A 7 -31.57 47.20 -53.16
N ILE A 8 -32.08 46.57 -52.11
CA ILE A 8 -31.46 46.51 -50.78
C ILE A 8 -30.33 45.49 -50.84
N ALA A 9 -29.08 45.94 -50.72
CA ALA A 9 -27.93 45.09 -50.51
C ALA A 9 -27.95 44.57 -49.06
N LEU A 10 -28.26 43.29 -48.88
CA LEU A 10 -28.13 42.61 -47.59
C LEU A 10 -26.67 42.14 -47.44
N ALA A 11 -25.84 42.95 -46.80
CA ALA A 11 -24.50 42.54 -46.40
C ALA A 11 -24.60 41.53 -45.26
N ALA A 12 -24.46 40.23 -45.57
CA ALA A 12 -24.29 39.20 -44.56
C ALA A 12 -22.89 39.33 -43.95
N ALA A 13 -22.81 39.97 -42.79
CA ALA A 13 -21.61 39.94 -41.95
C ALA A 13 -21.45 38.51 -41.40
N PHE A 14 -20.65 37.69 -42.09
CA PHE A 14 -20.15 36.44 -41.53
C PHE A 14 -19.15 36.79 -40.42
N GLY A 15 -19.64 36.83 -39.19
CA GLY A 15 -18.79 36.89 -38.00
C GLY A 15 -17.92 35.64 -37.97
N ALA A 16 -16.61 35.80 -38.17
CA ALA A 16 -15.64 34.77 -37.88
C ALA A 16 -15.63 34.55 -36.36
N ALA A 17 -16.42 33.58 -35.89
CA ALA A 17 -16.25 33.05 -34.54
C ALA A 17 -14.87 32.39 -34.49
N ALA A 18 -13.90 33.07 -33.88
CA ALA A 18 -12.63 32.48 -33.54
C ALA A 18 -12.90 31.35 -32.54
N SER A 19 -13.02 30.12 -33.03
CA SER A 19 -12.91 28.94 -32.17
C SER A 19 -11.54 29.01 -31.50
N ALA A 20 -11.52 29.30 -30.20
CA ALA A 20 -10.35 29.09 -29.39
C ALA A 20 -9.97 27.61 -29.53
N ALA A 21 -8.97 27.33 -30.35
CA ALA A 21 -8.40 25.99 -30.48
C ALA A 21 -7.84 25.63 -29.11
N PHE A 22 -8.57 24.81 -28.35
CA PHE A 22 -8.01 24.20 -27.15
C PHE A 22 -6.84 23.35 -27.61
N ALA A 23 -5.62 23.78 -27.27
CA ALA A 23 -4.41 23.00 -27.54
C ALA A 23 -4.61 21.60 -26.93
N ALA A 24 -4.42 20.57 -27.76
CA ALA A 24 -4.51 19.19 -27.31
C ALA A 24 -3.49 18.95 -26.18
N PRO A 25 -3.81 18.13 -25.17
CA PRO A 25 -2.85 17.81 -24.12
C PRO A 25 -1.56 17.24 -24.71
N ALA A 26 -0.41 17.62 -24.17
CA ALA A 26 0.88 17.09 -24.55
C ALA A 26 1.29 15.93 -23.62
N PRO A 27 2.03 14.92 -24.13
CA PRO A 27 2.59 13.87 -23.29
C PRO A 27 3.65 14.43 -22.33
N PHE A 28 3.77 13.82 -21.15
CA PHE A 28 4.85 14.16 -20.21
C PHE A 28 6.09 13.34 -20.55
N VAL A 29 7.22 14.00 -20.79
CA VAL A 29 8.47 13.34 -21.19
C VAL A 29 9.39 13.20 -19.98
N PHE A 30 9.69 11.96 -19.58
CA PHE A 30 10.67 11.66 -18.52
C PHE A 30 12.08 11.64 -19.09
N ALA A 31 12.28 10.90 -20.18
CA ALA A 31 13.56 10.75 -20.87
C ALA A 31 13.36 10.70 -22.38
N ASP A 32 14.37 11.17 -23.09
CA ASP A 32 14.42 11.27 -24.54
C ASP A 32 15.87 11.05 -25.00
N GLU A 33 16.05 10.09 -25.90
CA GLU A 33 17.36 9.62 -26.39
C GLU A 33 18.33 9.24 -25.26
N GLY A 34 17.82 8.59 -24.19
CA GLY A 34 18.62 8.18 -23.04
C GLY A 34 19.07 9.32 -22.13
N ARG A 35 18.51 10.53 -22.31
CA ARG A 35 18.77 11.70 -21.46
C ARG A 35 17.54 12.04 -20.64
N ALA A 36 17.75 12.33 -19.36
CA ALA A 36 16.67 12.80 -18.50
C ALA A 36 16.16 14.17 -18.99
N ARG A 37 14.84 14.31 -19.04
CA ARG A 37 14.11 15.56 -19.37
C ARG A 37 13.30 16.08 -18.20
N ALA A 38 13.14 15.28 -17.16
CA ALA A 38 12.40 15.63 -15.96
C ALA A 38 13.29 15.65 -14.71
N ALA A 39 12.95 16.52 -13.76
CA ALA A 39 13.53 16.61 -12.43
C ALA A 39 12.46 16.26 -11.39
N VAL A 40 12.85 15.48 -10.39
CA VAL A 40 11.98 15.16 -9.25
C VAL A 40 12.08 16.30 -8.23
N VAL A 41 10.95 16.85 -7.82
CA VAL A 41 10.86 17.95 -6.87
C VAL A 41 10.10 17.51 -5.63
N VAL A 42 10.81 17.56 -4.50
CA VAL A 42 10.29 17.25 -3.16
C VAL A 42 10.50 18.49 -2.29
N GLY A 43 9.44 18.98 -1.64
CA GLY A 43 9.54 20.17 -0.80
C GLY A 43 10.56 20.01 0.34
N LYS A 44 11.14 21.11 0.83
CA LYS A 44 12.11 21.08 1.94
C LYS A 44 11.54 20.46 3.22
N ASP A 45 10.25 20.68 3.44
CA ASP A 45 9.52 20.21 4.62
C ASP A 45 8.69 18.96 4.31
N ALA A 46 9.07 18.21 3.26
CA ALA A 46 8.39 16.98 2.89
C ALA A 46 8.59 15.90 3.95
N GLY A 47 7.53 15.14 4.20
CA GLY A 47 7.56 14.02 5.14
C GLY A 47 8.35 12.80 4.64
N PRO A 48 8.63 11.83 5.53
CA PRO A 48 9.44 10.66 5.23
C PRO A 48 8.91 9.82 4.05
N GLY A 49 7.60 9.82 3.81
CA GLY A 49 6.96 9.09 2.72
C GLY A 49 7.20 9.73 1.36
N ALA A 50 7.13 11.07 1.27
CA ALA A 50 7.48 11.78 0.05
C ALA A 50 8.98 11.64 -0.28
N GLU A 51 9.86 11.71 0.72
CA GLU A 51 11.29 11.47 0.52
C GLU A 51 11.60 10.04 0.07
N PHE A 52 10.94 9.05 0.68
CA PHE A 52 11.05 7.64 0.28
C PHE A 52 10.58 7.45 -1.16
N ALA A 53 9.39 7.96 -1.49
CA ALA A 53 8.80 7.87 -2.82
C ALA A 53 9.71 8.49 -3.90
N ALA A 54 10.36 9.62 -3.60
CA ALA A 54 11.30 10.23 -4.53
C ALA A 54 12.55 9.39 -4.80
N ARG A 55 13.09 8.73 -3.75
CA ARG A 55 14.22 7.80 -3.92
C ARG A 55 13.85 6.61 -4.78
N GLU A 56 12.69 6.00 -4.52
CA GLU A 56 12.19 4.89 -5.33
C GLU A 56 12.00 5.35 -6.79
N LEU A 57 11.28 6.44 -7.03
CA LEU A 57 11.02 6.91 -8.39
C LEU A 57 12.32 7.15 -9.17
N VAL A 58 13.31 7.81 -8.57
CA VAL A 58 14.59 8.07 -9.23
C VAL A 58 15.36 6.78 -9.51
N ASP A 59 15.38 5.82 -8.59
CA ASP A 59 16.03 4.52 -8.82
C ASP A 59 15.44 3.82 -10.04
N TYR A 60 14.11 3.66 -10.09
CA TYR A 60 13.46 3.01 -11.21
C TYR A 60 13.62 3.79 -12.51
N LEU A 61 13.45 5.11 -12.52
CA LEU A 61 13.64 5.90 -13.73
C LEU A 61 15.07 5.78 -14.28
N ASN A 62 16.08 5.74 -13.40
CA ASN A 62 17.47 5.52 -13.80
C ASN A 62 17.66 4.11 -14.39
N ARG A 63 17.10 3.07 -13.77
CA ARG A 63 17.14 1.68 -14.27
C ARG A 63 16.42 1.53 -15.60
N MET A 64 15.26 2.16 -15.73
CA MET A 64 14.41 2.08 -16.92
C MET A 64 15.03 2.76 -18.13
N THR A 65 15.76 3.87 -17.93
CA THR A 65 16.18 4.73 -19.05
C THR A 65 17.69 4.76 -19.27
N GLY A 66 18.47 4.30 -18.30
CA GLY A 66 19.92 4.53 -18.24
C GLY A 66 20.31 5.98 -17.94
N ALA A 67 19.36 6.91 -17.83
CA ALA A 67 19.62 8.31 -17.55
C ALA A 67 19.88 8.58 -16.07
N ARG A 68 20.08 9.86 -15.72
CA ARG A 68 20.22 10.36 -14.35
C ARG A 68 19.23 11.48 -14.10
N PHE A 69 18.26 11.22 -13.24
CA PHE A 69 17.23 12.19 -12.87
C PHE A 69 17.67 12.99 -11.65
N PRO A 70 17.71 14.34 -11.73
CA PRO A 70 18.04 15.17 -10.57
C PRO A 70 16.86 15.22 -9.59
N VAL A 71 17.19 15.30 -8.29
CA VAL A 71 16.25 15.62 -7.21
C VAL A 71 16.54 17.05 -6.73
N ALA A 72 15.49 17.88 -6.64
CA ALA A 72 15.59 19.26 -6.21
C ALA A 72 14.46 19.62 -5.23
N THR A 73 14.62 20.75 -4.53
CA THR A 73 13.59 21.28 -3.62
C THR A 73 12.65 22.29 -4.28
N SER A 74 12.95 22.65 -5.52
CA SER A 74 12.14 23.55 -6.37
C SER A 74 12.32 23.18 -7.84
N PRO A 75 11.39 23.59 -8.73
CA PRO A 75 11.50 23.36 -10.16
C PRO A 75 12.82 23.87 -10.76
N LEU A 76 13.44 23.06 -11.61
CA LEU A 76 14.66 23.42 -12.31
C LEU A 76 14.35 24.04 -13.68
N LYS A 77 14.96 25.19 -13.99
CA LYS A 77 14.75 25.88 -15.27
C LYS A 77 15.13 24.97 -16.44
N GLY A 78 14.20 24.80 -17.40
CA GLY A 78 14.40 23.99 -18.60
C GLY A 78 14.03 22.51 -18.44
N TRP A 79 13.72 22.05 -17.23
CA TRP A 79 13.30 20.67 -16.95
C TRP A 79 11.79 20.56 -16.87
N ASN A 80 11.25 19.42 -17.28
CA ASN A 80 9.92 19.00 -16.84
C ASN A 80 9.97 18.71 -15.33
N THR A 81 8.87 18.91 -14.62
CA THR A 81 8.84 18.79 -13.17
C THR A 81 7.94 17.66 -12.72
N ILE A 82 8.47 16.78 -11.87
CA ILE A 82 7.71 15.73 -11.19
C ILE A 82 7.59 16.13 -9.72
N HIS A 83 6.42 16.57 -9.29
CA HIS A 83 6.18 16.90 -7.89
C HIS A 83 5.75 15.66 -7.10
N ILE A 84 6.37 15.44 -5.96
CA ILE A 84 5.99 14.38 -5.01
C ILE A 84 5.68 15.03 -3.66
N GLY A 85 4.62 14.58 -3.00
CA GLY A 85 4.29 15.04 -1.65
C GLY A 85 3.56 16.39 -1.60
N ARG A 86 2.97 16.84 -2.71
CA ARG A 86 2.04 17.97 -2.67
C ARG A 86 0.73 17.57 -2.00
N PRO A 87 0.05 18.48 -1.29
CA PRO A 87 -1.25 18.20 -0.68
C PRO A 87 -2.24 17.66 -1.71
N LEU A 88 -2.90 16.54 -1.39
CA LEU A 88 -4.02 16.04 -2.17
C LEU A 88 -5.26 16.87 -1.87
N SER A 89 -5.92 17.38 -2.91
CA SER A 89 -7.14 18.18 -2.77
C SER A 89 -8.36 17.37 -3.18
N GLY A 90 -9.40 17.39 -2.34
CA GLY A 90 -10.71 16.79 -2.64
C GLY A 90 -10.80 15.28 -2.42
N ASP A 91 -9.83 14.67 -1.74
CA ASP A 91 -9.90 13.27 -1.29
C ASP A 91 -9.11 13.12 0.02
N ASP A 92 -9.84 12.97 1.13
CA ASP A 92 -9.30 12.87 2.49
C ASP A 92 -9.20 11.42 2.98
N ARG A 93 -9.50 10.44 2.11
CA ARG A 93 -9.41 9.02 2.46
C ARG A 93 -7.97 8.64 2.75
N TYR A 94 -7.81 7.76 3.73
CA TYR A 94 -6.51 7.21 4.12
C TYR A 94 -5.78 6.59 2.92
N GLU A 95 -4.49 6.87 2.79
CA GLU A 95 -3.62 6.40 1.71
C GLU A 95 -4.09 6.74 0.29
N ALA A 96 -5.05 7.65 0.14
CA ALA A 96 -5.50 8.11 -1.16
C ALA A 96 -4.38 8.82 -1.91
N PHE A 97 -4.40 8.72 -3.23
CA PHE A 97 -3.47 9.46 -4.08
C PHE A 97 -4.08 9.90 -5.41
N ARG A 98 -3.41 10.85 -6.06
CA ARG A 98 -3.67 11.28 -7.43
C ARG A 98 -2.37 11.51 -8.18
N ILE A 99 -2.31 11.00 -9.40
CA ILE A 99 -1.28 11.23 -10.40
C ILE A 99 -1.89 12.06 -11.51
N ARG A 100 -1.31 13.20 -11.85
CA ARG A 100 -1.88 14.08 -12.88
C ARG A 100 -0.81 14.80 -13.68
N ALA A 101 -0.85 14.63 -15.00
CA ALA A 101 -0.05 15.41 -15.93
C ALA A 101 -0.75 16.74 -16.25
N SER A 102 0.01 17.84 -16.31
CA SER A 102 -0.48 19.12 -16.80
C SER A 102 -0.78 19.04 -18.30
N LYS A 103 -1.71 19.88 -18.78
CA LYS A 103 -2.11 19.89 -20.21
C LYS A 103 -0.94 20.17 -21.16
N ASP A 104 0.04 20.95 -20.72
CA ASP A 104 1.25 21.26 -21.50
C ASP A 104 2.35 20.20 -21.40
N GLY A 105 2.14 19.11 -20.66
CA GLY A 105 3.10 18.01 -20.49
C GLY A 105 4.36 18.40 -19.71
N ARG A 106 4.38 19.57 -19.04
CA ARG A 106 5.56 20.09 -18.32
C ARG A 106 5.61 19.69 -16.84
N THR A 107 4.48 19.36 -16.25
CA THR A 107 4.35 19.05 -14.82
C THR A 107 3.62 17.73 -14.64
N LEU A 108 4.12 16.91 -13.73
CA LEU A 108 3.48 15.69 -13.25
C LEU A 108 3.36 15.78 -11.74
N ASP A 109 2.14 15.85 -11.23
CA ASP A 109 1.88 15.87 -9.78
C ASP A 109 1.56 14.46 -9.29
N LEU A 110 2.31 13.99 -8.28
CA LEU A 110 2.06 12.78 -7.50
C LEU A 110 1.72 13.23 -6.08
N ALA A 111 0.42 13.33 -5.80
CA ALA A 111 -0.09 13.83 -4.53
C ALA A 111 -0.71 12.68 -3.74
N GLY A 112 -0.21 12.42 -2.54
CA GLY A 112 -0.83 11.53 -1.56
C GLY A 112 -1.51 12.30 -0.44
N ASN A 113 -2.56 11.72 0.15
CA ASN A 113 -3.22 12.26 1.34
C ASN A 113 -2.36 12.09 2.61
N ASP A 114 -1.48 11.07 2.63
CA ASP A 114 -0.56 10.78 3.73
C ASP A 114 0.79 10.24 3.21
N GLU A 115 1.68 9.87 4.14
CA GLU A 115 3.03 9.38 3.82
C GLU A 115 3.01 8.11 2.94
N ARG A 116 2.07 7.17 3.16
CA ARG A 116 1.95 5.97 2.31
C ARG A 116 1.25 6.28 1.01
N GLY A 117 0.27 7.18 0.97
CA GLY A 117 -0.34 7.67 -0.27
C GLY A 117 0.71 8.24 -1.23
N ASN A 118 1.71 8.97 -0.70
CA ASN A 118 2.84 9.45 -1.51
C ASN A 118 3.66 8.30 -2.12
N ALA A 119 3.94 7.25 -1.35
CA ALA A 119 4.66 6.07 -1.83
C ALA A 119 3.84 5.28 -2.87
N TYR A 120 2.54 5.10 -2.63
CA TYR A 120 1.66 4.36 -3.54
C TYR A 120 1.43 5.10 -4.86
N ALA A 121 1.39 6.43 -4.86
CA ALA A 121 1.36 7.23 -6.09
C ALA A 121 2.57 6.92 -7.00
N VAL A 122 3.75 6.77 -6.40
CA VAL A 122 4.97 6.41 -7.14
C VAL A 122 4.91 4.99 -7.65
N TYR A 123 4.56 4.01 -6.80
CA TYR A 123 4.47 2.62 -7.27
C TYR A 123 3.41 2.43 -8.35
N ASP A 124 2.25 3.10 -8.24
CA ASP A 124 1.21 3.06 -9.27
C ASP A 124 1.69 3.69 -10.61
N LEU A 125 2.45 4.79 -10.55
CA LEU A 125 3.10 5.35 -11.73
C LEU A 125 4.10 4.35 -12.33
N LEU A 126 4.93 3.71 -11.51
CA LEU A 126 5.92 2.74 -11.99
C LEU A 126 5.25 1.54 -12.68
N GLU A 127 4.18 1.00 -12.10
CA GLU A 127 3.37 -0.04 -12.74
C GLU A 127 2.78 0.43 -14.07
N THR A 128 2.28 1.67 -14.12
CA THR A 128 1.77 2.30 -15.35
C THR A 128 2.85 2.43 -16.42
N LEU A 129 4.10 2.69 -16.03
CA LEU A 129 5.25 2.78 -16.92
C LEU A 129 5.83 1.40 -17.31
N GLY A 130 5.23 0.31 -16.81
CA GLY A 130 5.55 -1.07 -17.19
C GLY A 130 6.40 -1.84 -16.18
N CYS A 131 6.65 -1.31 -14.99
CA CYS A 131 7.26 -2.09 -13.91
C CYS A 131 6.29 -3.16 -13.37
N GLY A 132 6.83 -4.25 -12.85
CA GLY A 132 6.08 -5.29 -12.15
C GLY A 132 6.85 -5.82 -10.96
N PHE A 133 6.17 -6.03 -9.83
CA PHE A 133 6.78 -6.45 -8.56
C PHE A 133 6.26 -7.85 -8.18
N TRP A 134 7.07 -8.89 -8.41
CA TRP A 134 6.61 -10.30 -8.37
C TRP A 134 7.06 -11.05 -7.13
N SER A 135 8.30 -10.82 -6.68
CA SER A 135 8.84 -11.26 -5.39
C SER A 135 9.87 -10.24 -4.89
N PRO A 136 10.33 -10.30 -3.62
CA PRO A 136 11.30 -9.35 -3.08
C PRO A 136 12.58 -9.18 -3.90
N ASP A 137 12.96 -10.21 -4.65
CA ASP A 137 14.14 -10.31 -5.50
C ASP A 137 13.82 -10.43 -7.01
N ASN A 138 12.55 -10.36 -7.40
CA ASN A 138 12.11 -10.49 -8.79
C ASN A 138 11.16 -9.37 -9.20
N GLU A 139 11.63 -8.55 -10.12
CA GLU A 139 10.90 -7.41 -10.67
C GLU A 139 11.07 -7.35 -12.18
N THR A 140 10.02 -6.92 -12.86
CA THR A 140 10.13 -6.41 -14.23
C THR A 140 10.44 -4.92 -14.16
N VAL A 141 11.55 -4.50 -14.78
CA VAL A 141 11.86 -3.09 -15.00
C VAL A 141 12.21 -2.93 -16.49
N PRO A 142 11.32 -2.31 -17.29
CA PRO A 142 11.53 -2.21 -18.72
C PRO A 142 12.68 -1.24 -19.02
N PHE A 143 13.53 -1.58 -19.99
CA PHE A 143 14.57 -0.68 -20.47
C PHE A 143 14.13 0.04 -21.75
N VAL A 144 13.92 1.35 -21.67
CA VAL A 144 13.50 2.23 -22.77
C VAL A 144 14.23 3.58 -22.71
N THR A 145 14.87 3.98 -23.81
CA THR A 145 15.60 5.27 -23.88
C THR A 145 14.69 6.48 -24.08
N ASN A 146 13.47 6.25 -24.55
CA ASN A 146 12.42 7.25 -24.71
C ASN A 146 11.26 6.85 -23.80
N LEU A 147 11.09 7.57 -22.69
CA LEU A 147 10.07 7.27 -21.68
C LEU A 147 9.10 8.45 -21.59
N VAL A 148 7.83 8.18 -21.89
CA VAL A 148 6.76 9.17 -21.93
C VAL A 148 5.52 8.67 -21.19
N LEU A 149 4.79 9.58 -20.55
CA LEU A 149 3.44 9.35 -20.05
C LEU A 149 2.44 9.93 -21.06
N ALA A 150 1.31 9.25 -21.24
CA ALA A 150 0.27 9.66 -22.17
C ALA A 150 -0.22 11.10 -21.89
N ALA A 151 -0.58 11.79 -22.96
CA ALA A 151 -1.12 13.14 -22.91
C ALA A 151 -2.39 13.21 -22.06
N GLY A 152 -2.44 14.15 -21.12
CA GLY A 152 -3.60 14.34 -20.24
C GLY A 152 -3.84 13.19 -19.25
N TYR A 153 -2.81 12.39 -18.95
CA TYR A 153 -2.90 11.29 -17.98
C TYR A 153 -3.37 11.80 -16.61
N GLU A 154 -4.38 11.14 -16.08
CA GLU A 154 -4.89 11.36 -14.73
C GLU A 154 -5.35 10.02 -14.16
N LYS A 155 -4.93 9.73 -12.92
CA LYS A 155 -5.36 8.55 -12.17
C LYS A 155 -5.44 8.89 -10.70
N SER A 156 -6.47 8.39 -10.03
CA SER A 156 -6.61 8.49 -8.57
C SER A 156 -7.06 7.16 -8.03
N ASP A 157 -6.58 6.81 -6.86
CA ASP A 157 -6.97 5.58 -6.17
C ASP A 157 -6.92 5.79 -4.66
N ALA A 158 -7.64 4.95 -3.94
CA ALA A 158 -7.60 4.84 -2.50
C ALA A 158 -7.98 3.41 -2.10
N PRO A 159 -7.39 2.84 -1.04
CA PRO A 159 -7.66 1.48 -0.66
C PRO A 159 -9.12 1.28 -0.24
N ALA A 160 -9.72 0.17 -0.69
CA ALA A 160 -11.03 -0.27 -0.21
C ALA A 160 -10.98 -0.87 1.21
N PHE A 161 -9.81 -1.38 1.62
CA PHE A 161 -9.58 -1.99 2.93
C PHE A 161 -8.48 -1.24 3.67
N SER A 162 -8.77 -0.79 4.90
CA SER A 162 -7.80 -0.08 5.75
C SER A 162 -6.63 -0.97 6.21
N PHE A 163 -6.85 -2.28 6.29
CA PHE A 163 -5.83 -3.26 6.68
C PHE A 163 -5.46 -4.13 5.49
N ARG A 164 -4.15 -4.19 5.17
CA ARG A 164 -3.60 -5.04 4.10
C ARG A 164 -2.25 -5.58 4.56
N ASN A 165 -2.11 -6.90 4.61
CA ASN A 165 -0.91 -7.55 5.12
C ASN A 165 -0.10 -8.22 4.01
N SER A 166 1.22 -8.21 4.17
CA SER A 166 2.13 -9.06 3.44
C SER A 166 2.52 -10.25 4.32
N ASP A 167 2.11 -11.46 3.93
CA ASP A 167 2.45 -12.71 4.61
C ASP A 167 3.79 -13.28 4.08
N GLU A 168 4.76 -12.39 3.89
CA GLU A 168 6.04 -12.70 3.24
C GLU A 168 7.20 -12.51 4.25
N PRO A 169 7.80 -13.61 4.76
CA PRO A 169 8.85 -13.54 5.78
C PRO A 169 10.17 -12.91 5.31
N PHE A 170 10.50 -12.92 4.02
CA PHE A 170 11.76 -12.39 3.50
C PHE A 170 11.64 -11.02 2.82
N GLY A 171 10.43 -10.47 2.73
CA GLY A 171 10.19 -9.12 2.22
C GLY A 171 10.81 -8.02 3.10
N ASP A 172 11.37 -6.99 2.47
CA ASP A 172 11.84 -5.80 3.14
C ASP A 172 10.77 -4.69 3.16
N PHE A 173 11.11 -3.52 3.70
CA PHE A 173 10.17 -2.41 3.80
C PHE A 173 9.64 -1.94 2.43
N ALA A 174 10.50 -1.87 1.41
CA ALA A 174 10.09 -1.43 0.08
C ALA A 174 9.17 -2.46 -0.57
N TRP A 175 9.48 -3.75 -0.41
CA TRP A 175 8.61 -4.85 -0.85
C TRP A 175 7.18 -4.75 -0.31
N VAL A 176 7.03 -4.51 1.00
CA VAL A 176 5.70 -4.36 1.61
C VAL A 176 4.90 -3.24 0.93
N LEU A 177 5.55 -2.09 0.68
CA LEU A 177 4.91 -0.95 0.03
C LEU A 177 4.64 -1.15 -1.47
N LYS A 178 5.47 -1.93 -2.19
CA LYS A 178 5.23 -2.32 -3.60
C LYS A 178 3.94 -3.10 -3.74
N LEU A 179 3.63 -3.97 -2.77
CA LEU A 179 2.36 -4.69 -2.69
C LEU A 179 1.18 -3.84 -2.19
N ARG A 180 1.43 -2.55 -1.92
CA ARG A 180 0.51 -1.63 -1.24
C ARG A 180 0.01 -2.17 0.11
N ALA A 181 0.76 -3.06 0.74
CA ALA A 181 0.46 -3.54 2.09
C ALA A 181 0.92 -2.51 3.11
N ASN A 182 0.22 -2.44 4.24
CA ASN A 182 0.54 -1.52 5.34
C ASN A 182 0.91 -2.24 6.63
N THR A 183 0.99 -3.58 6.60
CA THR A 183 1.45 -4.44 7.69
C THR A 183 2.33 -5.59 7.15
N ASN A 184 3.15 -6.16 8.03
CA ASN A 184 3.86 -7.40 7.79
C ASN A 184 3.87 -8.26 9.05
N ARG A 185 3.36 -9.49 8.92
CA ARG A 185 3.20 -10.42 10.05
C ARG A 185 4.52 -10.96 10.60
N HIS A 186 5.46 -11.23 9.71
CA HIS A 186 6.66 -12.00 10.02
C HIS A 186 7.82 -11.12 10.49
N ARG A 187 7.89 -9.90 9.98
CA ARG A 187 9.01 -8.97 10.17
C ARG A 187 8.63 -7.84 11.12
N ARG A 188 8.72 -8.15 12.42
CA ARG A 188 8.43 -7.19 13.51
C ARG A 188 9.29 -5.93 13.45
N ASP A 189 10.46 -5.99 12.83
CA ASP A 189 11.34 -4.84 12.59
C ASP A 189 10.80 -3.84 11.56
N LEU A 190 9.88 -4.27 10.68
CA LEU A 190 9.25 -3.40 9.69
C LEU A 190 8.06 -2.63 10.25
N GLN A 191 7.35 -3.18 11.24
CA GLN A 191 6.13 -2.58 11.76
C GLN A 191 6.33 -1.13 12.26
N PRO A 192 7.38 -0.78 13.03
CA PRO A 192 7.62 0.61 13.43
C PRO A 192 7.82 1.54 12.23
N ARG A 193 8.46 1.07 11.16
CA ARG A 193 8.68 1.86 9.94
C ARG A 193 7.38 2.06 9.17
N LEU A 194 6.54 1.03 9.08
CA LEU A 194 5.21 1.13 8.44
C LEU A 194 4.28 2.05 9.24
N THR A 195 4.34 1.99 10.57
CA THR A 195 3.64 2.91 11.47
C THR A 195 4.13 4.35 11.32
N ALA A 196 5.44 4.57 11.19
CA ALA A 196 6.01 5.90 10.95
C ALA A 196 5.54 6.53 9.63
N MET A 197 5.09 5.74 8.66
CA MET A 197 4.45 6.22 7.43
C MET A 197 2.94 6.47 7.61
N GLY A 198 2.47 6.71 8.84
CA GLY A 198 1.07 7.02 9.16
C GLY A 198 0.19 5.80 9.42
N GLY A 199 0.71 4.73 10.03
CA GLY A 199 0.04 3.42 10.12
C GLY A 199 -0.41 3.04 11.53
N ASP A 200 -1.68 2.70 11.68
CA ASP A 200 -2.32 2.14 12.88
C ASP A 200 -2.77 0.67 12.69
N ALA A 201 -2.64 0.15 11.46
CA ALA A 201 -3.00 -1.20 11.10
C ALA A 201 -2.09 -2.22 11.83
N PHE A 202 -2.69 -3.06 12.67
CA PHE A 202 -2.03 -4.19 13.32
C PHE A 202 -2.85 -5.45 13.08
N GLU A 203 -2.15 -6.52 12.73
CA GLU A 203 -2.77 -7.81 12.50
C GLU A 203 -3.02 -8.54 13.84
N GLN A 204 -4.28 -8.87 14.12
CA GLN A 204 -4.63 -9.84 15.17
C GLN A 204 -5.10 -11.17 14.59
N ILE A 205 -4.23 -11.82 13.82
CA ILE A 205 -4.48 -13.19 13.37
C ILE A 205 -3.91 -14.15 14.41
N SER A 206 -4.79 -14.94 15.02
CA SER A 206 -4.41 -16.04 15.90
C SER A 206 -4.94 -17.35 15.34
N HIS A 207 -4.09 -18.38 15.25
CA HIS A 207 -4.52 -19.73 14.87
C HIS A 207 -5.35 -20.43 15.95
N SER A 208 -5.39 -19.87 17.17
CA SER A 208 -6.28 -20.25 18.27
C SER A 208 -6.54 -19.02 19.15
N LEU A 209 -7.65 -19.00 19.91
CA LEU A 209 -7.89 -17.88 20.85
C LEU A 209 -6.94 -17.88 22.07
N GLY A 210 -6.10 -18.92 22.22
CA GLY A 210 -5.36 -19.20 23.45
C GLY A 210 -4.02 -18.50 23.54
N ASN A 211 -3.36 -18.25 22.40
CA ASN A 211 -1.96 -17.86 22.41
C ASN A 211 -1.71 -16.34 22.36
N CYS A 212 -2.72 -15.48 22.14
CA CYS A 212 -2.42 -14.05 21.88
C CYS A 212 -3.26 -13.00 22.62
N GLN A 213 -4.58 -13.11 22.83
CA GLN A 213 -5.30 -12.00 23.50
C GLN A 213 -6.57 -12.38 24.25
N TRP A 214 -7.37 -13.31 23.73
CA TRP A 214 -8.78 -13.37 24.12
C TRP A 214 -9.09 -14.40 25.21
N VAL A 215 -8.43 -15.57 25.19
CA VAL A 215 -8.68 -16.67 26.13
C VAL A 215 -7.36 -17.17 26.69
N ARG A 216 -6.57 -16.24 27.24
CA ARG A 216 -5.23 -16.51 27.75
C ARG A 216 -5.27 -17.52 28.89
N SER A 217 -4.48 -18.59 28.79
CA SER A 217 -4.40 -19.60 29.87
C SER A 217 -3.90 -19.04 31.18
N SER A 218 -3.02 -18.04 31.13
CA SER A 218 -2.59 -17.30 32.33
C SER A 218 -3.75 -16.63 33.08
N THR A 219 -4.87 -16.38 32.41
CA THR A 219 -6.03 -15.68 32.97
C THR A 219 -7.16 -16.67 33.31
N PHE A 220 -7.54 -17.54 32.38
CA PHE A 220 -8.77 -18.34 32.52
C PHE A 220 -8.53 -19.82 32.86
N TYR A 221 -7.32 -20.36 32.69
CA TYR A 221 -7.10 -21.81 32.78
C TYR A 221 -7.35 -22.38 34.17
N LYS A 222 -7.02 -21.61 35.22
CA LYS A 222 -7.21 -22.05 36.61
C LYS A 222 -8.69 -22.32 36.92
N ASP A 223 -9.56 -21.42 36.48
CA ASP A 223 -10.98 -21.44 36.83
C ASP A 223 -11.81 -22.19 35.77
N HIS A 224 -11.31 -22.27 34.53
CA HIS A 224 -11.98 -22.90 33.39
C HIS A 224 -11.06 -23.84 32.59
N PRO A 225 -10.49 -24.89 33.22
CA PRO A 225 -9.63 -25.85 32.52
C PRO A 225 -10.39 -26.63 31.42
N ASP A 226 -11.72 -26.71 31.50
CA ASP A 226 -12.61 -27.32 30.53
C ASP A 226 -12.82 -26.47 29.26
N TRP A 227 -12.46 -25.19 29.29
CA TRP A 227 -12.41 -24.33 28.10
C TRP A 227 -11.22 -24.64 27.22
N TYR A 228 -10.33 -25.54 27.62
CA TYR A 228 -9.10 -25.88 26.90
C TYR A 228 -9.13 -27.30 26.37
N GLY A 229 -8.50 -27.49 25.20
CA GLY A 229 -8.51 -28.72 24.42
C GLY A 229 -8.03 -29.92 25.22
N LEU A 230 -8.63 -31.07 24.96
CA LEU A 230 -8.20 -32.34 25.52
C LEU A 230 -7.54 -33.14 24.39
N ALA A 231 -6.28 -33.53 24.58
CA ALA A 231 -5.52 -34.30 23.61
C ALA A 231 -5.15 -35.66 24.20
N GLU A 232 -5.41 -36.73 23.44
CA GLU A 232 -4.91 -38.06 23.77
C GLU A 232 -3.45 -38.14 23.34
N VAL A 233 -2.59 -38.59 24.22
CA VAL A 233 -1.19 -38.84 23.94
C VAL A 233 -1.03 -40.33 23.70
N THR A 234 -0.88 -40.70 22.43
CA THR A 234 -0.72 -42.09 22.01
C THR A 234 0.74 -42.51 21.86
N ASP A 235 1.67 -41.56 21.79
CA ASP A 235 3.12 -41.78 21.70
C ASP A 235 3.81 -41.63 23.06
N THR A 236 4.45 -42.69 23.52
CA THR A 236 5.18 -42.73 24.80
C THR A 236 6.35 -41.75 24.85
N ASN A 237 7.00 -41.45 23.72
CA ASN A 237 8.09 -40.46 23.66
C ASN A 237 7.56 -39.03 23.85
N ALA A 238 6.42 -38.71 23.20
CA ALA A 238 5.72 -37.45 23.43
C ALA A 238 5.27 -37.31 24.90
N TRP A 239 4.81 -38.40 25.53
CA TRP A 239 4.41 -38.41 26.94
C TRP A 239 5.57 -38.06 27.89
N ASN A 240 6.74 -38.66 27.67
CA ASN A 240 7.93 -38.37 28.48
C ASN A 240 8.41 -36.92 28.31
N TRP A 241 8.33 -36.36 27.09
CA TRP A 241 8.64 -34.96 26.84
C TRP A 241 7.67 -34.00 27.56
N ILE A 242 6.37 -34.30 27.55
CA ILE A 242 5.35 -33.50 28.24
C ILE A 242 5.63 -33.45 29.75
N LEU A 243 5.97 -34.59 30.37
CA LEU A 243 6.27 -34.70 31.80
C LEU A 243 7.63 -34.07 32.18
N GLY A 244 8.61 -34.07 31.28
CA GLY A 244 9.98 -33.60 31.54
C GLY A 244 10.22 -32.08 31.41
N GLY A 245 9.20 -31.29 31.06
CA GLY A 245 9.36 -29.83 30.87
C GLY A 245 8.32 -29.14 29.98
N GLY A 246 7.40 -29.89 29.35
CA GLY A 246 6.32 -29.37 28.50
C GLY A 246 5.15 -28.69 29.22
N THR A 247 5.20 -28.53 30.56
CA THR A 247 4.08 -28.10 31.43
C THR A 247 3.53 -26.69 31.15
N LYS A 248 4.27 -25.85 30.40
CA LYS A 248 3.78 -24.52 29.97
C LYS A 248 2.64 -24.63 28.95
N ALA A 249 2.62 -25.69 28.13
CA ALA A 249 1.61 -25.90 27.11
C ALA A 249 0.58 -26.99 27.49
N TYR A 250 0.89 -27.85 28.46
CA TYR A 250 0.07 -29.02 28.81
C TYR A 250 -0.15 -29.18 30.32
N ASP A 251 -1.24 -29.83 30.72
CA ASP A 251 -1.55 -30.22 32.11
C ASP A 251 -2.24 -31.58 32.18
N THR A 252 -2.11 -32.28 33.31
CA THR A 252 -2.85 -33.49 33.65
C THR A 252 -3.98 -33.25 34.67
N ASN A 253 -4.18 -32.02 35.11
CA ASN A 253 -5.27 -31.62 36.00
C ASN A 253 -6.62 -31.54 35.26
N ASN A 254 -7.71 -31.79 36.00
CA ASN A 254 -9.10 -31.64 35.51
C ASN A 254 -9.39 -32.44 34.21
N ILE A 255 -8.78 -33.62 34.11
CA ILE A 255 -9.06 -34.63 33.08
C ILE A 255 -10.31 -35.41 33.46
N PRO A 256 -11.27 -35.63 32.53
CA PRO A 256 -12.45 -36.44 32.82
C PRO A 256 -12.10 -37.84 33.34
N ALA A 257 -12.89 -38.35 34.28
CA ALA A 257 -12.72 -39.70 34.82
C ALA A 257 -12.69 -40.74 33.69
N GLY A 258 -11.79 -41.73 33.80
CA GLY A 258 -11.57 -42.76 32.78
C GLY A 258 -10.64 -42.36 31.64
N ARG A 259 -10.17 -41.10 31.59
CA ARG A 259 -9.18 -40.62 30.61
C ARG A 259 -7.82 -40.27 31.22
N SER A 260 -7.71 -40.27 32.54
CA SER A 260 -6.46 -39.99 33.26
C SER A 260 -5.33 -40.95 32.84
N GLY A 261 -4.11 -40.43 32.70
CA GLY A 261 -2.91 -41.22 32.35
C GLY A 261 -2.67 -41.43 30.85
N ARG A 262 -3.61 -41.05 29.98
CA ARG A 262 -3.44 -41.03 28.52
C ARG A 262 -3.76 -39.69 27.87
N TRP A 263 -4.39 -38.78 28.61
CA TRP A 263 -4.87 -37.51 28.09
C TRP A 263 -4.26 -36.33 28.86
N VAL A 264 -4.06 -35.23 28.14
CA VAL A 264 -3.62 -33.94 28.68
C VAL A 264 -4.56 -32.82 28.24
N ARG A 265 -4.62 -31.75 29.03
CA ARG A 265 -5.23 -30.48 28.65
C ARG A 265 -4.21 -29.59 27.97
N MET A 266 -4.58 -28.99 26.84
CA MET A 266 -3.75 -28.09 26.05
C MET A 266 -4.00 -26.63 26.44
N LYS A 267 -3.11 -26.04 27.22
CA LYS A 267 -3.22 -24.65 27.73
C LYS A 267 -3.25 -23.61 26.60
N LEU A 268 -2.77 -23.93 25.40
CA LEU A 268 -2.71 -22.99 24.27
C LEU A 268 -3.86 -23.14 23.27
N VAL A 269 -4.75 -24.11 23.46
CA VAL A 269 -5.81 -24.44 22.51
C VAL A 269 -7.16 -24.36 23.22
N PRO A 270 -7.81 -23.18 23.28
CA PRO A 270 -9.14 -23.07 23.85
C PRO A 270 -10.19 -23.69 22.91
N CYS A 271 -11.11 -24.45 23.49
CA CYS A 271 -12.33 -24.95 22.89
C CYS A 271 -13.42 -23.87 22.95
N THR A 272 -13.52 -23.08 21.89
CA THR A 272 -14.44 -21.94 21.77
C THR A 272 -15.92 -22.29 21.75
N MET A 273 -16.26 -23.58 21.74
CA MET A 273 -17.62 -24.11 21.70
C MET A 273 -18.19 -24.45 23.09
N ASN A 274 -17.47 -24.15 24.17
CA ASN A 274 -17.99 -24.39 25.52
C ASN A 274 -19.17 -23.44 25.82
N ARG A 275 -20.34 -24.00 26.16
CA ARG A 275 -21.59 -23.22 26.34
C ARG A 275 -21.49 -22.11 27.39
N GLY A 276 -20.66 -22.28 28.43
CA GLY A 276 -20.49 -21.28 29.50
C GLY A 276 -19.54 -20.13 29.14
N MET A 277 -18.69 -20.34 28.13
CA MET A 277 -17.59 -19.45 27.79
C MET A 277 -18.06 -18.11 27.22
N ARG A 278 -19.09 -18.13 26.36
CA ARG A 278 -19.62 -16.89 25.74
C ARG A 278 -20.21 -15.92 26.77
N ALA A 279 -20.82 -16.42 27.84
CA ALA A 279 -21.48 -15.59 28.84
C ALA A 279 -20.51 -14.83 29.77
N GLN A 280 -19.23 -15.22 29.80
CA GLN A 280 -18.22 -14.64 30.69
C GLN A 280 -17.17 -13.79 29.95
N LEU A 281 -17.12 -13.89 28.61
CA LEU A 281 -16.18 -13.13 27.76
C LEU A 281 -16.80 -11.89 27.11
N VAL A 282 -18.12 -11.69 27.23
CA VAL A 282 -18.88 -10.52 26.77
C VAL A 282 -19.25 -9.67 27.98
#